data_AF-A0A537MRI6-F1
#
_entry.id   AF-A0A537MRI6-F1
#
_cell.length_a   1.000
_cell.length_b   1.000
_cell.length_c   1.000
_cell.angle_alpha   90.00
_cell.angle_beta   90.00
_cell.angle_gamma   90.00
#
_symmetry.space_group_name_H-M   'P 1'
#
loop_
_entity.id
_entity.type
_entity.pdbx_description
1 polymer ?
#
loop_
_entity_poly.entity_id
_entity_poly.type
_entity_poly.pdbx_seq_one_letter_code
_entity_poly.pdbx_strand_id
1 'polypeptide(L)' 'MKPEHEERRKIIREWMSLPKDKRQSEEQANTFARKATERIPSSGDPHRRIMSWLLPRIGKP' A
#
# COMPACT_ATOMS: atom_id res chain seq x y z
N MET A 1 -17.24 7.89 8.34
CA MET A 1 -16.52 7.01 7.39
C MET A 1 -15.80 5.94 8.18
N LYS A 2 -15.67 4.70 7.70
CA LYS A 2 -14.90 3.66 8.40
C LYS A 2 -13.41 4.07 8.38
N PRO A 3 -12.69 4.13 9.52
CA PRO A 3 -11.29 4.59 9.60
C PRO A 3 -10.35 3.89 8.61
N GLU A 4 -10.64 2.62 8.36
CA GLU A 4 -10.02 1.75 7.40
C GLU A 4 -10.02 2.26 5.94
N HIS A 5 -11.12 2.90 5.51
CA HIS A 5 -11.23 3.45 4.16
C HIS A 5 -10.40 4.72 3.98
N GLU A 6 -10.23 5.51 5.04
CA GLU A 6 -9.36 6.68 5.04
C GLU A 6 -7.91 6.26 4.95
N GLU A 7 -7.49 5.29 5.77
CA GLU A 7 -6.11 4.81 5.77
C GLU A 7 -5.74 4.12 4.46
N ARG A 8 -6.65 3.32 3.88
CA ARG A 8 -6.48 2.78 2.52
C ARG A 8 -6.20 3.87 1.48
N ARG A 9 -6.94 4.99 1.51
CA ARG A 9 -6.75 6.10 0.57
C ARG A 9 -5.42 6.80 0.78
N LYS A 10 -4.99 7.00 2.03
CA LYS A 10 -3.68 7.58 2.36
C LYS A 10 -2.54 6.70 1.83
N ILE A 11 -2.58 5.40 2.12
CA ILE A 11 -1.57 4.43 1.66
C ILE A 11 -1.48 4.38 0.13
N ILE A 12 -2.61 4.35 -0.57
CA ILE A 12 -2.62 4.39 -2.04
C ILE A 12 -2.06 5.71 -2.57
N ARG A 13 -2.40 6.84 -1.96
CA ARG A 13 -1.90 8.16 -2.38
C ARG A 13 -0.38 8.28 -2.15
N GLU A 14 0.11 7.82 -1.00
CA GLU A 14 1.53 7.81 -0.69
C GLU A 14 2.31 6.89 -1.63
N TRP A 15 1.79 5.69 -1.91
CA TRP A 15 2.33 4.84 -2.97
C TRP A 15 2.38 5.63 -4.27
N MET A 16 1.25 6.06 -4.83
CA MET A 16 1.23 6.74 -6.13
C MET A 16 2.08 8.03 -6.19
N SER A 17 2.38 8.67 -5.05
CA SER A 17 3.29 9.83 -4.99
C SER A 17 4.78 9.47 -5.15
N LEU A 18 5.15 8.20 -4.96
CA LEU A 18 6.51 7.74 -5.19
C LEU A 18 6.87 7.85 -6.69
N PRO A 19 8.14 8.15 -7.00
CA PRO A 19 8.67 8.05 -8.36
C PRO A 19 8.37 6.69 -8.98
N LYS A 20 8.12 6.67 -10.30
CA LYS A 20 7.70 5.47 -11.02
C LYS A 20 8.69 4.33 -10.84
N ASP A 21 9.99 4.61 -10.91
CA ASP A 21 11.11 3.69 -10.69
C ASP A 21 11.07 3.00 -9.32
N LYS A 22 10.47 3.64 -8.31
CA LYS A 22 10.30 3.09 -6.95
C LYS A 22 9.01 2.30 -6.77
N ARG A 23 8.23 2.11 -7.85
CA ARG A 23 6.93 1.42 -7.85
C ARG A 23 6.75 0.40 -8.96
N GLN A 24 7.84 -0.07 -9.55
CA GLN A 24 7.78 -0.96 -10.72
C GLN A 24 7.77 -2.44 -10.34
N SER A 25 8.15 -2.78 -9.11
CA SER A 25 8.24 -4.18 -8.69
C SER A 25 7.38 -4.51 -7.48
N GLU A 26 7.02 -5.79 -7.40
CA GLU A 26 6.37 -6.35 -6.22
C GLU A 26 7.27 -6.29 -4.98
N GLU A 27 8.60 -6.36 -5.14
CA GLU A 27 9.56 -6.22 -4.05
C GLU A 27 9.52 -4.82 -3.42
N GLN A 28 9.41 -3.78 -4.25
CA GLN A 28 9.22 -2.41 -3.79
C GLN A 28 7.87 -2.24 -3.09
N ALA A 29 6.80 -2.83 -3.66
CA ALA A 29 5.49 -2.82 -3.05
C ALA A 29 5.48 -3.56 -1.71
N ASN A 30 6.17 -4.70 -1.58
CA ASN A 30 6.35 -5.44 -0.34
C ASN A 30 7.10 -4.61 0.70
N THR A 31 8.21 -3.98 0.31
CA THR A 31 8.98 -3.12 1.22
C THR A 31 8.14 -1.96 1.75
N PHE A 32 7.34 -1.34 0.89
CA PHE A 32 6.41 -0.30 1.26
C PHE A 32 5.28 -0.84 2.16
N ALA A 33 4.67 -1.96 1.79
CA ALA A 33 3.57 -2.59 2.52
C ALA A 33 3.98 -2.97 3.94
N ARG A 34 5.19 -3.52 4.14
CA ARG A 34 5.76 -3.85 5.45
C ARG A 34 5.89 -2.64 6.38
N LYS A 35 6.13 -1.44 5.84
CA LYS A 35 6.17 -0.20 6.63
C LYS A 35 4.78 0.35 6.93
N ALA A 36 3.82 0.06 6.06
CA ALA A 36 2.45 0.55 6.19
C ALA A 36 1.57 -0.32 7.10
N THR A 37 2.00 -1.54 7.46
CA THR A 37 1.24 -2.44 8.35
C THR A 37 0.98 -1.84 9.72
N GLU A 38 1.92 -1.08 10.27
CA GLU A 38 1.81 -0.43 11.59
C GLU A 38 0.69 0.61 11.66
N ARG A 39 0.22 1.09 10.50
CA ARG A 39 -0.78 2.16 10.40
C ARG A 39 -2.21 1.63 10.37
N ILE A 40 -2.39 0.32 10.17
CA ILE A 40 -3.71 -0.29 10.08
C ILE A 40 -3.90 -1.21 11.29
N PRO A 41 -4.76 -0.85 12.26
CA PRO A 41 -5.20 -1.80 13.25
C PRO A 41 -6.05 -2.86 12.56
N SER A 42 -5.51 -4.07 12.40
CA SER A 42 -6.18 -5.18 11.72
C SER A 42 -6.14 -6.43 12.58
N SER A 43 -7.29 -7.10 12.67
CA SER A 43 -7.45 -8.41 13.31
C SER A 43 -7.00 -9.58 12.43
N GLY A 44 -6.69 -9.34 11.15
CA GLY A 44 -6.07 -10.30 10.22
C GLY A 44 -4.77 -9.77 9.63
N ASP A 45 -4.25 -10.40 8.56
CA ASP A 45 -2.98 -10.03 7.93
C ASP A 45 -3.02 -8.64 7.25
N PRO A 46 -2.44 -7.58 7.88
CA PRO A 46 -2.46 -6.23 7.33
C PRO A 46 -1.59 -6.12 6.07
N HIS A 47 -0.51 -6.90 5.99
CA HIS A 47 0.43 -6.87 4.88
C HIS A 47 -0.21 -7.37 3.59
N ARG A 48 -0.82 -8.57 3.63
CA ARG A 48 -1.54 -9.15 2.47
C ARG A 48 -2.62 -8.20 1.96
N ARG A 49 -3.24 -7.48 2.88
CA ARG A 49 -4.31 -6.56 2.56
C ARG A 49 -3.81 -5.27 1.92
N ILE A 50 -2.72 -4.69 2.41
CA ILE A 50 -2.05 -3.57 1.74
C ILE A 50 -1.57 -3.98 0.35
N MET A 51 -0.94 -5.16 0.21
CA MET A 51 -0.51 -5.70 -1.07
C MET A 51 -1.66 -5.80 -2.08
N SER A 52 -2.85 -6.23 -1.65
CA SER A 52 -4.04 -6.25 -2.52
C SER A 52 -4.43 -4.88 -3.11
N TRP A 53 -4.04 -3.79 -2.44
CA TRP A 53 -4.28 -2.43 -2.90
C TRP A 53 -3.16 -1.94 -3.84
N LEU A 54 -1.92 -2.40 -3.65
CA LEU A 54 -0.76 -1.93 -4.39
C LEU A 54 -0.53 -2.69 -5.70
N LEU A 55 -0.76 -4.00 -5.72
CA LEU A 55 -0.51 -4.86 -6.90
C LEU A 55 -1.13 -4.30 -8.20
N PRO A 56 -2.39 -3.83 -8.23
CA PRO A 56 -2.98 -3.27 -9.45
C PRO A 56 -2.41 -1.90 -9.86
N ARG A 57 -1.44 -1.37 -9.11
CA ARG A 57 -0.86 -0.02 -9.24
C ARG A 57 0.66 -0.04 -9.38
N ILE A 58 1.25 -1.22 -9.47
CA ILE A 58 2.66 -1.39 -9.83
C ILE A 58 2.83 -0.97 -11.29
N GLY A 59 3.85 -0.15 -11.56
CA GLY A 59 4.21 0.30 -12.91
C GLY A 59 3.21 1.23 -13.61
N LYS A 60 2.08 1.57 -12.96
CA LYS A 60 1.10 2.50 -13.54
C LYS A 60 1.69 3.91 -13.73
N PRO A 61 1.33 4.59 -14.84
CA PRO A 61 1.71 5.97 -15.09
C PRO A 61 1.21 6.90 -13.98
#